data_AF-A0A938SPQ7-F1
#
_entry.id   AF-A0A938SPQ7-F1
#
_cell.length_a   1.000
_cell.length_b   1.000
_cell.length_c   1.000
_cell.angle_alpha   90.00
_cell.angle_beta   90.00
_cell.angle_gamma   90.00
#
_symmetry.space_group_name_H-M   'P 1'
#
loop_
_entity.id
_entity.type
_entity.pdbx_description
1 polymer ?
#
loop_
_entity_poly.entity_id
_entity_poly.type
_entity_poly.pdbx_seq_one_letter_code
_entity_poly.pdbx_strand_id
1 'polypeptide(L)'
;MEDSQDRTAPNRAQDKLNVLGHQAKRLDGIDQRSNEVLDRTDESIAASETVLERYGKHADPLVVRGTERACLSRPPVRPWDELVAEAEKDLTAPVSFSDILSWDELDAAKMRVSAAYEEFNARHRLDATDLSICGAAGVLAALADVLLVWMPQHRGFLGAAASDGGPLANWVRGKINSQFTPEEIHQLEESFRVPYDHTNSSKLEQPVAGLSPGTHRFHSLGHDPVLCWVFGVRDVLQNTVTTIDKNGCCIVQGSAAADPGVQTMTLFGAVARVLGHLKSDVATPAGLPAPLMPLLQMFQFGRFGTRGHTVADLSRIMYRSGYDFRHFLAMSISPLLVEIVVRICYFAKRLDEGRSLEESVPFNLPNGQRQPKLGTMLFTAHFIATAANAGKLAIAQNPLTINWPQWLAFVRYAVPQLKWALLGKDDQRDRFVQAALNDRWSDLYGQLDETWRQVFAEPVLLK
;
A
#
# COMPACT_ATOMS: atom_id res chain seq x y z
N MET A 1 0.89 -37.52 -32.37
CA MET A 1 -0.19 -36.89 -31.57
C MET A 1 -0.83 -38.06 -30.84
N GLU A 2 -0.99 -37.99 -29.52
CA GLU A 2 -1.06 -39.13 -28.56
C GLU A 2 0.36 -39.65 -28.26
N ASP A 3 0.92 -39.62 -27.05
CA ASP A 3 0.35 -39.75 -25.71
C ASP A 3 1.15 -38.87 -24.72
N SER A 4 0.76 -37.59 -24.53
CA SER A 4 1.34 -36.78 -23.45
C SER A 4 0.50 -37.03 -22.20
N GLN A 5 0.87 -38.04 -21.41
CA GLN A 5 0.30 -38.25 -20.09
C GLN A 5 0.32 -36.92 -19.32
N ASP A 6 -0.87 -36.46 -18.93
CA ASP A 6 -1.07 -35.21 -18.19
C ASP A 6 -0.52 -35.39 -16.77
N ARG A 7 0.80 -35.26 -16.64
CA ARG A 7 1.52 -35.39 -15.37
C ARG A 7 1.21 -34.14 -14.54
N THR A 8 0.51 -34.34 -13.43
CA THR A 8 0.22 -33.28 -12.45
C THR A 8 1.52 -32.58 -11.98
N ALA A 9 1.44 -31.31 -11.58
CA ALA A 9 2.58 -30.52 -11.09
C ALA A 9 3.50 -31.24 -10.06
N PRO A 10 2.98 -31.97 -9.06
CA PRO A 10 3.83 -32.72 -8.13
C PRO A 10 4.61 -33.88 -8.79
N ASN A 11 4.02 -34.60 -9.75
CA ASN A 11 4.74 -35.65 -10.48
C ASN A 11 5.91 -35.07 -11.27
N ARG A 12 5.71 -33.92 -11.91
CA ARG A 12 6.75 -33.25 -12.70
C ARG A 12 7.94 -32.76 -11.87
N ALA A 13 7.74 -32.43 -10.60
CA ALA A 13 8.82 -32.05 -9.69
C ALA A 13 9.64 -33.28 -9.24
N GLN A 14 8.96 -34.38 -8.91
CA GLN A 14 9.61 -35.64 -8.55
C GLN A 14 10.39 -36.22 -9.73
N ASP A 15 9.86 -36.14 -10.95
CA ASP A 15 10.55 -36.59 -12.17
C ASP A 15 11.90 -35.89 -12.35
N LYS A 16 11.94 -34.57 -12.15
CA LYS A 16 13.18 -33.79 -12.21
C LYS A 16 14.19 -34.27 -11.17
N LEU A 17 13.72 -34.52 -9.95
CA LEU A 17 14.57 -34.95 -8.86
C LEU A 17 15.15 -36.35 -9.12
N ASN A 18 14.32 -37.26 -9.64
CA ASN A 18 14.75 -38.60 -10.05
C ASN A 18 15.81 -38.53 -11.17
N VAL A 19 15.57 -37.73 -12.21
CA VAL A 19 16.54 -37.55 -13.31
C VAL A 19 17.85 -36.95 -12.78
N LEU A 20 17.79 -35.93 -11.92
CA LEU A 20 18.99 -35.33 -11.33
C LEU A 20 19.77 -36.33 -10.46
N GLY A 21 19.08 -37.11 -9.62
CA GLY A 21 19.73 -38.13 -8.78
C GLY A 21 20.37 -39.25 -9.61
N HIS A 22 19.69 -39.68 -10.68
CA HIS A 22 20.25 -40.64 -11.63
C HIS A 22 21.51 -40.12 -12.31
N GLN A 23 21.47 -38.87 -12.80
CA GLN A 23 22.62 -38.24 -13.45
C GLN A 23 23.78 -38.00 -12.48
N ALA A 24 23.51 -37.57 -11.25
CA ALA A 24 24.51 -37.41 -10.20
C ALA A 24 25.25 -38.73 -9.94
N LYS A 25 24.50 -39.83 -9.74
CA LYS A 25 25.09 -41.18 -9.55
C LYS A 25 25.95 -41.62 -10.74
N ARG A 26 25.53 -41.29 -11.97
CA ARG A 26 26.33 -41.59 -13.18
C ARG A 26 27.61 -40.76 -13.23
N LEU A 27 27.56 -39.49 -12.84
CA LEU A 27 28.73 -38.62 -12.76
C LEU A 27 29.73 -39.12 -11.72
N ASP A 28 29.28 -39.46 -10.51
CA ASP A 28 30.14 -40.05 -9.47
C ASP A 28 30.85 -41.32 -9.97
N GLY A 29 30.12 -42.18 -10.68
CA GLY A 29 30.69 -43.38 -11.27
C GLY A 29 31.68 -43.12 -12.43
N ILE A 30 31.58 -41.98 -13.13
CA ILE A 30 32.58 -41.56 -14.12
C ILE A 30 33.81 -41.01 -13.40
N ASP A 31 33.63 -40.17 -12.39
CA ASP A 31 34.72 -39.57 -11.61
C ASP A 31 35.53 -40.65 -10.89
N GLN A 32 34.88 -41.63 -10.27
CA GLN A 32 35.56 -42.75 -9.64
C GLN A 32 36.43 -43.52 -10.65
N ARG A 33 35.88 -43.86 -11.82
CA ARG A 33 36.64 -44.54 -12.89
C ARG A 33 37.79 -43.68 -13.43
N SER A 34 37.60 -42.37 -13.55
CA SER A 34 38.65 -41.47 -13.99
C SER A 34 39.80 -41.42 -12.98
N ASN A 35 39.49 -41.34 -11.68
CA ASN A 35 40.49 -41.36 -10.61
C ASN A 35 41.26 -42.69 -10.60
N GLU A 36 40.58 -43.83 -10.73
CA GLU A 36 41.23 -45.15 -10.85
C GLU A 36 42.19 -45.22 -12.05
N VAL A 37 41.83 -44.61 -13.18
CA VAL A 37 42.70 -44.56 -14.37
C VAL A 37 43.90 -43.65 -14.14
N LEU A 38 43.71 -42.50 -13.48
CA LEU A 38 44.80 -41.58 -13.13
C LEU A 38 45.79 -42.24 -12.17
N ASP A 39 45.30 -42.84 -11.08
CA ASP A 39 46.13 -43.53 -10.08
C ASP A 39 46.96 -44.65 -10.73
N ARG A 40 46.35 -45.47 -11.58
CA ARG A 40 47.06 -46.51 -12.34
C ARG A 40 48.10 -45.95 -13.30
N THR A 41 47.82 -44.79 -13.89
CA THR A 41 48.75 -44.14 -14.82
C THR A 41 49.96 -43.61 -14.05
N ASP A 42 49.74 -42.98 -12.91
CA ASP A 42 50.80 -42.50 -12.02
C ASP A 42 51.66 -43.66 -11.48
N GLU A 43 51.04 -44.78 -11.09
CA GLU A 43 51.78 -46.00 -10.72
C GLU A 43 52.65 -46.53 -11.87
N SER A 44 52.11 -46.55 -13.09
CA SER A 44 52.85 -46.98 -14.28
C SER A 44 54.00 -46.03 -14.63
N ILE A 45 53.81 -44.73 -14.45
CA ILE A 45 54.85 -43.71 -14.64
C ILE A 45 55.96 -43.94 -13.60
N ALA A 46 55.62 -44.04 -12.31
CA ALA A 46 56.58 -44.27 -11.24
C ALA A 46 57.39 -45.57 -11.43
N ALA A 47 56.73 -46.65 -11.89
CA ALA A 47 57.40 -47.90 -12.20
C ALA A 47 58.38 -47.75 -13.37
N SER A 48 58.00 -46.99 -14.40
CA SER A 48 58.84 -46.71 -15.56
C SER A 48 60.05 -45.85 -15.18
N GLU A 49 59.85 -44.83 -14.35
CA GLU A 49 60.92 -43.98 -13.80
C GLU A 49 61.92 -44.81 -12.98
N THR A 50 61.43 -45.70 -12.12
CA THR A 50 62.28 -46.64 -11.35
C THR A 50 63.14 -47.53 -12.25
N VAL A 51 62.60 -47.99 -13.39
CA VAL A 51 63.36 -48.76 -14.38
C VAL A 51 64.43 -47.89 -15.04
N LEU A 52 64.10 -46.67 -15.44
CA LEU A 52 65.05 -45.75 -16.08
C LEU A 52 66.22 -45.42 -15.15
N GLU A 53 65.96 -45.19 -13.86
CA GLU A 53 66.99 -44.96 -12.85
C GLU A 53 67.98 -46.12 -12.74
N ARG A 54 67.51 -47.38 -12.82
CA ARG A 54 68.37 -48.57 -12.80
C ARG A 54 69.34 -48.64 -13.98
N TYR A 55 69.00 -48.01 -15.12
CA TYR A 55 69.87 -47.92 -16.29
C TYR A 55 70.68 -46.62 -16.35
N GLY A 56 70.73 -45.85 -15.25
CA GLY A 56 71.48 -44.60 -15.16
C GLY A 56 70.90 -43.46 -16.00
N LYS A 57 69.61 -43.54 -16.35
CA LYS A 57 68.88 -42.49 -17.06
C LYS A 57 67.90 -41.81 -16.11
N HIS A 58 67.96 -40.49 -16.00
CA HIS A 58 66.96 -39.71 -15.28
C HIS A 58 65.94 -39.13 -16.27
N ALA A 59 64.67 -39.11 -15.87
CA ALA A 59 63.63 -38.43 -16.65
C ALA A 59 63.89 -36.91 -16.61
N ASP A 60 63.95 -36.27 -17.78
CA ASP A 60 64.02 -34.81 -17.87
C ASP A 60 62.70 -34.18 -17.34
N PRO A 61 62.73 -32.95 -16.80
CA PRO A 61 61.52 -32.27 -16.36
C PRO A 61 60.52 -32.13 -17.50
N LEU A 62 59.26 -32.43 -17.21
CA LEU A 62 58.12 -32.38 -18.12
C LEU A 62 58.08 -31.06 -18.91
N VAL A 63 58.39 -31.12 -20.21
CA VAL A 63 57.98 -30.09 -21.16
C VAL A 63 56.51 -30.35 -21.47
N VAL A 64 55.61 -29.69 -20.72
CA VAL A 64 54.19 -29.67 -21.06
C VAL A 64 54.05 -28.92 -22.38
N ARG A 65 54.10 -29.65 -23.50
CA ARG A 65 53.60 -29.11 -24.77
C ARG A 65 52.11 -28.98 -24.58
N GLY A 66 51.61 -27.73 -24.55
CA GLY A 66 50.19 -27.46 -24.44
C GLY A 66 49.45 -28.29 -25.46
N THR A 67 48.75 -29.32 -25.00
CA THR A 67 47.82 -30.06 -25.84
C THR A 67 46.75 -29.08 -26.26
N GLU A 68 46.64 -28.81 -27.57
CA GLU A 68 45.46 -28.15 -28.11
C GLU A 68 44.24 -28.91 -27.57
N ARG A 69 43.41 -28.25 -26.75
CA ARG A 69 42.16 -28.83 -26.28
C ARG A 69 41.33 -29.11 -27.52
N ALA A 70 41.22 -30.38 -27.90
CA ALA A 70 40.35 -30.80 -28.99
C ALA A 70 38.92 -30.37 -28.61
N CYS A 71 38.33 -29.50 -29.43
CA CYS A 71 36.94 -29.11 -29.26
C CYS A 71 36.07 -30.33 -29.50
N LEU A 72 35.29 -30.74 -28.49
CA LEU A 72 34.43 -31.92 -28.60
C LEU A 72 33.24 -31.60 -29.49
N SER A 73 32.71 -32.60 -30.18
CA SER A 73 31.46 -32.44 -30.92
C SER A 73 30.27 -32.38 -29.96
N ARG A 74 29.28 -31.56 -30.31
CA ARG A 74 28.08 -31.38 -29.48
C ARG A 74 27.32 -32.71 -29.32
N PRO A 75 26.96 -33.10 -28.08
CA PRO A 75 26.10 -34.26 -27.88
C PRO A 75 24.67 -33.98 -28.37
N PRO A 76 23.97 -34.97 -28.93
CA PRO A 76 22.58 -34.81 -29.35
C PRO A 76 21.67 -34.51 -28.16
N VAL A 77 20.72 -33.59 -28.33
CA VAL A 77 19.72 -33.26 -27.30
C VAL A 77 18.75 -34.43 -27.20
N ARG A 78 18.63 -35.02 -26.01
CA ARG A 78 17.72 -36.14 -25.73
C ARG A 78 16.35 -35.63 -25.29
N PRO A 79 15.24 -36.27 -25.72
CA PRO A 79 13.90 -35.96 -25.23
C PRO A 79 13.80 -36.15 -23.71
N TRP A 80 13.01 -35.29 -23.05
CA TRP A 80 12.82 -35.35 -21.59
C TRP A 80 12.24 -36.69 -21.13
N ASP A 81 11.25 -37.22 -21.83
CA ASP A 81 10.58 -38.47 -21.47
C ASP A 81 11.52 -39.68 -21.50
N GLU A 82 12.54 -39.64 -22.39
CA GLU A 82 13.57 -40.68 -22.46
C GLU A 82 14.48 -40.64 -21.21
N LEU A 83 14.84 -39.44 -20.74
CA LEU A 83 15.64 -39.26 -19.53
C LEU A 83 14.88 -39.73 -18.28
N VAL A 84 13.58 -39.44 -18.22
CA VAL A 84 12.73 -39.88 -17.11
C VAL A 84 12.60 -41.40 -17.10
N ALA A 85 12.33 -42.03 -18.26
CA ALA A 85 12.23 -43.48 -18.36
C ALA A 85 13.55 -44.20 -18.01
N GLU A 86 14.69 -43.61 -18.38
CA GLU A 86 16.02 -44.12 -18.00
C GLU A 86 16.22 -44.05 -16.47
N ALA A 87 15.89 -42.91 -15.86
CA ALA A 87 16.00 -42.75 -14.41
C ALA A 87 15.08 -43.69 -13.64
N GLU A 88 13.82 -43.85 -14.07
CA GLU A 88 12.84 -44.76 -13.46
C GLU A 88 13.27 -46.23 -13.52
N LYS A 89 14.02 -46.62 -14.56
CA LYS A 89 14.52 -48.00 -14.69
C LYS A 89 15.61 -48.35 -13.68
N ASP A 90 16.47 -47.38 -13.37
CA ASP A 90 17.65 -47.58 -12.52
C ASP A 90 17.41 -47.23 -11.04
N LEU A 91 16.34 -46.49 -10.73
CA LEU A 91 15.97 -46.09 -9.37
C LEU A 91 14.92 -47.04 -8.76
N THR A 92 15.20 -47.53 -7.56
CA THR A 92 14.29 -48.43 -6.81
C THR A 92 13.31 -47.68 -5.90
N ALA A 93 13.58 -46.40 -5.63
CA ALA A 93 12.79 -45.52 -4.77
C ALA A 93 12.86 -44.07 -5.30
N PRO A 94 11.86 -43.23 -4.99
CA PRO A 94 11.90 -41.81 -5.35
C PRO A 94 13.08 -41.11 -4.67
N VAL A 95 13.85 -40.37 -5.45
CA VAL A 95 15.01 -39.62 -4.98
C VAL A 95 14.53 -38.45 -4.13
N SER A 96 15.25 -38.15 -3.05
CA SER A 96 15.07 -36.99 -2.21
C SER A 96 16.23 -36.00 -2.38
N PHE A 97 16.08 -34.75 -1.94
CA PHE A 97 17.18 -33.79 -2.00
C PHE A 97 18.43 -34.22 -1.21
N SER A 98 18.25 -34.99 -0.13
CA SER A 98 19.37 -35.55 0.67
C SER A 98 20.16 -36.66 -0.04
N ASP A 99 19.64 -37.20 -1.14
CA ASP A 99 20.36 -38.19 -1.94
C ASP A 99 21.26 -37.55 -3.00
N ILE A 100 21.05 -36.25 -3.29
CA ILE A 100 21.79 -35.50 -4.31
C ILE A 100 22.74 -34.49 -3.66
N LEU A 101 22.28 -33.85 -2.59
CA LEU A 101 22.99 -32.79 -1.89
C LEU A 101 23.48 -33.30 -0.55
N SER A 102 24.70 -32.92 -0.20
CA SER A 102 25.22 -33.09 1.16
C SER A 102 24.40 -32.27 2.17
N TRP A 103 24.48 -32.66 3.44
CA TRP A 103 23.82 -31.92 4.53
C TRP A 103 24.29 -30.46 4.60
N ASP A 104 25.58 -30.21 4.36
CA ASP A 104 26.16 -28.87 4.32
C ASP A 104 25.57 -28.01 3.19
N GLU A 105 25.35 -28.60 2.00
CA GLU A 105 24.73 -27.90 0.87
C GLU A 105 23.25 -27.60 1.10
N LEU A 106 22.52 -28.55 1.70
CA LEU A 106 21.12 -28.37 2.08
C LEU A 106 20.96 -27.25 3.10
N ASP A 107 21.82 -27.22 4.12
CA ASP A 107 21.77 -26.18 5.14
C ASP A 107 22.21 -24.83 4.58
N ALA A 108 23.22 -24.79 3.70
CA ALA A 108 23.56 -23.59 2.96
C ALA A 108 22.38 -23.08 2.10
N ALA A 109 21.62 -23.96 1.44
CA ALA A 109 20.44 -23.59 0.67
C ALA A 109 19.33 -23.01 1.57
N LYS A 110 19.02 -23.66 2.70
CA LYS A 110 18.05 -23.17 3.68
C LYS A 110 18.46 -21.81 4.27
N MET A 111 19.74 -21.64 4.61
CA MET A 111 20.25 -20.37 5.13
C MET A 111 20.10 -19.25 4.09
N ARG A 112 20.34 -19.52 2.81
CA ARG A 112 20.16 -18.52 1.73
C ARG A 112 18.71 -18.07 1.60
N VAL A 113 17.78 -19.01 1.58
CA VAL A 113 16.34 -18.69 1.54
C VAL A 113 15.96 -17.88 2.78
N SER A 114 16.42 -18.30 3.95
CA SER A 114 16.18 -17.59 5.23
C SER A 114 16.76 -16.17 5.21
N ALA A 115 17.93 -15.96 4.60
CA ALA A 115 18.52 -14.64 4.46
C ALA A 115 17.67 -13.71 3.58
N ALA A 116 17.08 -14.21 2.48
CA ALA A 116 16.16 -13.44 1.65
C ALA A 116 14.87 -13.08 2.41
N TYR A 117 14.36 -13.99 3.24
CA TYR A 117 13.25 -13.72 4.15
C TYR A 117 13.58 -12.61 5.17
N GLU A 118 14.75 -12.68 5.79
CA GLU A 118 15.21 -11.67 6.74
C GLU A 118 15.44 -10.31 6.08
N GLU A 119 15.97 -10.28 4.86
CA GLU A 119 16.13 -9.04 4.10
C GLU A 119 14.77 -8.38 3.82
N PHE A 120 13.77 -9.16 3.38
CA PHE A 120 12.42 -8.66 3.21
C PHE A 120 11.87 -8.10 4.52
N ASN A 121 11.99 -8.84 5.62
CA ASN A 121 11.51 -8.38 6.92
C ASN A 121 12.22 -7.09 7.37
N ALA A 122 13.54 -6.98 7.16
CA ALA A 122 14.34 -5.81 7.52
C ALA A 122 13.90 -4.55 6.74
N ARG A 123 13.52 -4.70 5.46
CA ARG A 123 12.99 -3.59 4.64
C ARG A 123 11.67 -3.04 5.17
N HIS A 124 10.86 -3.87 5.85
CA HIS A 124 9.55 -3.50 6.39
C HIS A 124 9.57 -3.19 7.90
N ARG A 125 10.65 -3.55 8.62
CA ARG A 125 10.77 -3.38 10.06
C ARG A 125 11.08 -1.92 10.43
N LEU A 126 10.28 -1.38 11.35
CA LEU A 126 10.59 -0.10 11.98
C LEU A 126 11.68 -0.28 13.03
N ASP A 127 12.65 0.64 13.04
CA ASP A 127 13.64 0.73 14.11
C ASP A 127 13.19 1.66 15.24
N ALA A 128 14.02 1.79 16.29
CA ALA A 128 13.70 2.61 17.45
C ALA A 128 13.54 4.10 17.10
N THR A 129 14.32 4.60 16.13
CA THR A 129 14.23 5.98 15.66
C THR A 129 12.93 6.21 14.89
N ASP A 130 12.55 5.26 14.01
CA ASP A 130 11.28 5.29 13.28
C ASP A 130 10.10 5.36 14.28
N LEU A 131 10.11 4.51 15.31
CA LEU A 131 9.08 4.50 16.35
C LEU A 131 9.07 5.78 17.18
N SER A 132 10.24 6.34 17.50
CA SER A 132 10.36 7.61 18.23
C SER A 132 9.78 8.78 17.43
N ILE A 133 10.05 8.84 16.12
CA ILE A 133 9.45 9.82 15.20
C ILE A 133 7.92 9.68 15.20
N CYS A 134 7.41 8.45 15.07
CA CYS A 134 5.97 8.20 15.07
C CYS A 134 5.31 8.63 16.39
N GLY A 135 5.94 8.28 17.52
CA GLY A 135 5.50 8.65 18.85
C GLY A 135 5.46 10.16 19.04
N ALA A 136 6.56 10.85 18.73
CA ALA A 136 6.65 12.30 18.83
C ALA A 136 5.62 13.01 17.96
N ALA A 137 5.46 12.60 16.69
CA ALA A 137 4.49 13.18 15.77
C ALA A 137 3.04 12.96 16.24
N GLY A 138 2.72 11.74 16.68
CA GLY A 138 1.38 11.39 17.17
C GLY A 138 1.01 12.14 18.46
N VAL A 139 1.95 12.25 19.41
CA VAL A 139 1.76 13.02 20.66
C VAL A 139 1.64 14.51 20.37
N LEU A 140 2.48 15.07 19.50
CA LEU A 140 2.41 16.47 19.11
C LEU A 140 1.05 16.82 18.49
N ALA A 141 0.56 15.97 17.58
CA ALA A 141 -0.76 16.12 16.98
C ALA A 141 -1.89 16.03 18.02
N ALA A 142 -1.81 15.09 18.97
CA ALA A 142 -2.75 14.97 20.07
C ALA A 142 -2.75 16.22 20.98
N LEU A 143 -1.57 16.76 21.30
CA LEU A 143 -1.46 17.99 22.08
C LEU A 143 -2.06 19.19 21.35
N ALA A 144 -1.82 19.32 20.04
CA ALA A 144 -2.45 20.36 19.22
C ALA A 144 -3.98 20.21 19.20
N ASP A 145 -4.49 18.99 19.05
CA ASP A 145 -5.92 18.69 19.09
C ASP A 145 -6.56 19.04 20.44
N VAL A 146 -5.90 18.70 21.56
CA VAL A 146 -6.42 18.97 22.90
C VAL A 146 -6.33 20.45 23.27
N LEU A 147 -5.18 21.08 23.07
CA LEU A 147 -4.88 22.41 23.60
C LEU A 147 -5.36 23.53 22.67
N LEU A 148 -5.31 23.32 21.35
CA LEU A 148 -5.58 24.39 20.38
C LEU A 148 -6.95 24.26 19.74
N VAL A 149 -7.36 23.05 19.39
CA VAL A 149 -8.61 22.79 18.65
C VAL A 149 -9.79 22.53 19.60
N TRP A 150 -9.57 21.65 20.58
CA TRP A 150 -10.54 21.21 21.59
C TRP A 150 -11.88 20.74 20.98
N MET A 151 -12.92 21.57 21.09
CA MET A 151 -14.25 21.40 20.53
C MET A 151 -14.74 22.78 20.04
N PRO A 152 -15.78 22.89 19.20
CA PRO A 152 -16.30 24.17 18.76
C PRO A 152 -16.99 24.92 19.90
N GLN A 153 -17.02 26.25 19.78
CA GLN A 153 -17.81 27.09 20.67
C GLN A 153 -19.30 26.76 20.56
N HIS A 154 -19.95 26.49 21.69
CA HIS A 154 -21.36 26.13 21.72
C HIS A 154 -22.01 26.46 23.07
N ARG A 155 -23.33 26.68 23.08
CA ARG A 155 -24.10 27.08 24.28
C ARG A 155 -24.58 25.91 25.15
N GLY A 156 -24.00 24.73 24.96
CA GLY A 156 -24.41 23.46 25.58
C GLY A 156 -24.86 22.44 24.54
N PHE A 157 -24.48 21.17 24.72
CA PHE A 157 -24.66 20.11 23.72
C PHE A 157 -25.05 18.79 24.39
N LEU A 158 -26.25 18.29 24.08
CA LEU A 158 -26.78 17.02 24.63
C LEU A 158 -26.68 16.89 26.17
N GLY A 159 -26.81 18.01 26.89
CA GLY A 159 -26.69 18.05 28.36
C GLY A 159 -25.29 18.43 28.86
N ALA A 160 -24.29 18.51 27.99
CA ALA A 160 -22.98 19.07 28.32
C ALA A 160 -23.07 20.60 28.49
N ALA A 161 -22.22 21.14 29.38
CA ALA A 161 -22.08 22.57 29.61
C ALA A 161 -21.61 23.32 28.35
N ALA A 162 -21.88 24.62 28.30
CA ALA A 162 -21.34 25.48 27.26
C ALA A 162 -19.80 25.45 27.26
N SER A 163 -19.22 25.66 26.08
CA SER A 163 -17.77 25.75 25.89
C SER A 163 -17.46 26.96 25.02
N ASP A 164 -16.43 27.70 25.39
CA ASP A 164 -15.89 28.81 24.59
C ASP A 164 -15.11 28.31 23.37
N GLY A 165 -14.85 27.01 23.28
CA GLY A 165 -14.13 26.37 22.19
C GLY A 165 -12.61 26.55 22.25
N GLY A 166 -11.89 25.89 21.35
CA GLY A 166 -10.43 25.97 21.28
C GLY A 166 -9.93 27.29 20.66
N PRO A 167 -8.78 27.82 21.12
CA PRO A 167 -8.26 29.11 20.65
C PRO A 167 -7.96 29.13 19.14
N LEU A 168 -7.37 28.06 18.61
CA LEU A 168 -7.07 27.94 17.18
C LEU A 168 -8.35 27.75 16.37
N ALA A 169 -9.29 26.94 16.86
CA ALA A 169 -10.59 26.75 16.20
C ALA A 169 -11.35 28.09 16.08
N ASN A 170 -11.34 28.90 17.13
CA ASN A 170 -11.96 30.22 17.13
C ASN A 170 -11.22 31.20 16.21
N TRP A 171 -9.89 31.17 16.20
CA TRP A 171 -9.09 31.99 15.29
C TRP A 171 -9.36 31.65 13.81
N VAL A 172 -9.37 30.36 13.44
CA VAL A 172 -9.68 29.91 12.07
C VAL A 172 -11.08 30.36 11.66
N ARG A 173 -12.08 30.14 12.54
CA ARG A 173 -13.46 30.59 12.30
C ARG A 173 -13.54 32.10 12.10
N GLY A 174 -12.90 32.87 12.98
CA GLY A 174 -12.87 34.33 12.89
C GLY A 174 -12.25 34.82 11.58
N LYS A 175 -11.12 34.23 11.17
CA LYS A 175 -10.44 34.56 9.91
C LYS A 175 -11.32 34.30 8.70
N ILE A 176 -11.96 33.13 8.63
CA ILE A 176 -12.85 32.77 7.51
C ILE A 176 -14.08 33.69 7.47
N ASN A 177 -14.71 33.95 8.61
CA ASN A 177 -15.89 34.80 8.68
C ASN A 177 -15.58 36.26 8.34
N SER A 178 -14.36 36.73 8.59
CA SER A 178 -13.91 38.08 8.22
C SER A 178 -13.46 38.21 6.76
N GLN A 179 -13.44 37.12 5.99
CA GLN A 179 -12.88 37.12 4.63
C GLN A 179 -13.77 37.86 3.62
N PHE A 180 -15.09 37.88 3.84
CA PHE A 180 -16.06 38.51 2.95
C PHE A 180 -17.02 39.40 3.73
N THR A 181 -17.42 40.52 3.15
CA THR A 181 -18.51 41.34 3.71
C THR A 181 -19.86 40.67 3.45
N PRO A 182 -20.91 41.00 4.23
CA PRO A 182 -22.27 40.51 3.97
C PRO A 182 -22.76 40.79 2.55
N GLU A 183 -22.40 41.94 1.98
CA GLU A 183 -22.74 42.33 0.60
C GLU A 183 -22.04 41.45 -0.43
N GLU A 184 -20.76 41.13 -0.22
CA GLU A 184 -20.01 40.22 -1.10
C GLU A 184 -20.58 38.80 -1.05
N ILE A 185 -20.97 38.32 0.13
CA ILE A 185 -21.63 37.01 0.28
C ILE A 185 -22.94 37.01 -0.50
N HIS A 186 -23.76 38.05 -0.36
CA HIS A 186 -25.03 38.15 -1.07
C HIS A 186 -24.86 38.19 -2.59
N GLN A 187 -23.88 38.95 -3.09
CA GLN A 187 -23.54 38.99 -4.51
C GLN A 187 -23.11 37.61 -5.04
N LEU A 188 -22.33 36.85 -4.25
CA LEU A 188 -21.94 35.48 -4.61
C LEU A 188 -23.15 34.53 -4.61
N GLU A 189 -24.04 34.61 -3.62
CA GLU A 189 -25.26 33.80 -3.56
C GLU A 189 -26.16 34.03 -4.79
N GLU A 190 -26.31 35.29 -5.22
CA GLU A 190 -27.07 35.63 -6.43
C GLU A 190 -26.36 35.16 -7.71
N SER A 191 -25.04 35.36 -7.79
CA SER A 191 -24.23 35.03 -8.97
C SER A 191 -23.99 33.53 -9.14
N PHE A 192 -24.18 32.73 -8.08
CA PHE A 192 -23.89 31.30 -8.07
C PHE A 192 -25.07 30.46 -7.56
N ARG A 193 -26.31 30.79 -7.95
CA ARG A 193 -27.49 29.98 -7.64
C ARG A 193 -27.40 28.55 -8.20
N VAL A 194 -27.77 27.58 -7.39
CA VAL A 194 -27.73 26.15 -7.72
C VAL A 194 -29.08 25.49 -7.44
N PRO A 195 -29.43 24.40 -8.13
CA PRO A 195 -30.73 23.75 -8.00
C PRO A 195 -30.95 23.07 -6.64
N TYR A 196 -29.90 22.84 -5.85
CA TYR A 196 -29.96 22.09 -4.59
C TYR A 196 -29.99 22.97 -3.32
N ASP A 197 -29.99 24.30 -3.47
CA ASP A 197 -29.98 25.28 -2.36
C ASP A 197 -31.40 25.60 -1.85
N HIS A 198 -32.16 24.56 -1.51
CA HIS A 198 -33.53 24.69 -1.01
C HIS A 198 -33.57 24.71 0.51
N THR A 199 -34.11 25.79 1.09
CA THR A 199 -34.23 25.93 2.56
C THR A 199 -35.38 25.11 3.17
N ASN A 200 -36.32 24.65 2.35
CA ASN A 200 -37.48 23.83 2.74
C ASN A 200 -38.04 23.08 1.54
N SER A 201 -38.99 22.16 1.76
CA SER A 201 -39.51 21.29 0.70
C SER A 201 -40.65 21.89 -0.14
N SER A 202 -41.05 23.16 0.05
CA SER A 202 -42.20 23.73 -0.68
C SER A 202 -42.00 23.81 -2.20
N LYS A 203 -40.75 23.85 -2.66
CA LYS A 203 -40.36 23.93 -4.08
C LYS A 203 -39.76 22.61 -4.61
N LEU A 204 -39.99 21.52 -3.88
CA LEU A 204 -39.54 20.17 -4.23
C LEU A 204 -40.76 19.31 -4.59
N GLU A 205 -40.55 18.31 -5.43
CA GLU A 205 -41.61 17.39 -5.88
C GLU A 205 -42.15 16.54 -4.71
N GLN A 206 -41.27 16.15 -3.80
CA GLN A 206 -41.59 15.42 -2.58
C GLN A 206 -40.92 16.02 -1.34
N PRO A 207 -41.58 15.93 -0.18
CA PRO A 207 -41.04 16.44 1.08
C PRO A 207 -39.78 15.69 1.51
N VAL A 208 -38.77 16.43 1.95
CA VAL A 208 -37.52 15.89 2.51
C VAL A 208 -37.58 16.09 4.02
N ALA A 209 -37.74 15.00 4.76
CA ALA A 209 -37.89 15.06 6.20
C ALA A 209 -36.61 15.62 6.87
N GLY A 210 -36.77 16.64 7.72
CA GLY A 210 -35.66 17.30 8.43
C GLY A 210 -35.03 18.48 7.69
N LEU A 211 -35.41 18.71 6.42
CA LEU A 211 -34.97 19.88 5.65
C LEU A 211 -35.54 21.17 6.26
N SER A 212 -34.66 22.10 6.63
CA SER A 212 -35.01 23.39 7.23
C SER A 212 -33.92 24.42 6.95
N PRO A 213 -34.16 25.72 7.15
CA PRO A 213 -33.14 26.75 6.93
C PRO A 213 -31.82 26.49 7.67
N GLY A 214 -31.87 25.89 8.87
CA GLY A 214 -30.66 25.55 9.64
C GLY A 214 -30.03 24.19 9.34
N THR A 215 -30.60 23.38 8.44
CA THR A 215 -30.13 22.01 8.14
C THR A 215 -30.02 21.70 6.65
N HIS A 216 -30.50 22.56 5.75
CA HIS A 216 -30.54 22.29 4.32
C HIS A 216 -29.18 21.88 3.75
N ARG A 217 -28.10 22.57 4.12
CA ARG A 217 -26.73 22.25 3.67
C ARG A 217 -26.21 20.91 4.16
N PHE A 218 -26.72 20.43 5.28
CA PHE A 218 -26.38 19.10 5.79
C PHE A 218 -27.18 18.01 5.07
N HIS A 219 -28.41 18.30 4.65
CA HIS A 219 -29.25 17.35 3.92
C HIS A 219 -28.90 17.27 2.42
N SER A 220 -28.64 18.41 1.77
CA SER A 220 -28.30 18.49 0.34
C SER A 220 -26.80 18.21 0.11
N LEU A 221 -26.49 17.11 -0.59
CA LEU A 221 -25.10 16.66 -0.81
C LEU A 221 -24.27 17.63 -1.68
N GLY A 222 -24.93 18.52 -2.41
CA GLY A 222 -24.28 19.58 -3.19
C GLY A 222 -23.49 20.59 -2.34
N HIS A 223 -23.77 20.72 -1.04
CA HIS A 223 -23.01 21.59 -0.14
C HIS A 223 -21.85 20.88 0.57
N ASP A 224 -21.68 19.56 0.41
CA ASP A 224 -20.53 18.88 1.02
C ASP A 224 -19.24 19.21 0.24
N PRO A 225 -18.16 19.69 0.89
CA PRO A 225 -16.93 20.11 0.19
C PRO A 225 -16.25 19.03 -0.67
N VAL A 226 -16.58 17.75 -0.49
CA VAL A 226 -16.07 16.63 -1.29
C VAL A 226 -17.16 16.07 -2.21
N LEU A 227 -18.37 15.84 -1.68
CA LEU A 227 -19.45 15.21 -2.46
C LEU A 227 -20.05 16.15 -3.49
N CYS A 228 -19.90 17.47 -3.35
CA CYS A 228 -20.36 18.47 -4.31
C CYS A 228 -19.80 18.24 -5.73
N TRP A 229 -18.58 17.71 -5.85
CA TRP A 229 -17.94 17.48 -7.15
C TRP A 229 -18.61 16.37 -7.96
N VAL A 230 -19.33 15.48 -7.29
CA VAL A 230 -20.13 14.42 -7.93
C VAL A 230 -21.60 14.83 -7.94
N PHE A 231 -22.20 15.02 -6.76
CA PHE A 231 -23.62 15.28 -6.63
C PHE A 231 -23.98 16.71 -6.99
N GLY A 232 -23.26 17.71 -6.48
CA GLY A 232 -23.52 19.12 -6.81
C GLY A 232 -23.37 19.42 -8.30
N VAL A 233 -22.30 18.91 -8.94
CA VAL A 233 -22.09 19.08 -10.39
C VAL A 233 -23.18 18.37 -11.20
N ARG A 234 -23.52 17.13 -10.84
CA ARG A 234 -24.62 16.39 -11.48
C ARG A 234 -25.95 17.14 -11.34
N ASP A 235 -26.23 17.62 -10.15
CA ASP A 235 -27.47 18.29 -9.80
C ASP A 235 -27.62 19.59 -10.59
N VAL A 236 -26.54 20.37 -10.78
CA VAL A 236 -26.50 21.52 -11.70
C VAL A 236 -26.81 21.08 -13.14
N LEU A 237 -26.13 20.06 -13.66
CA LEU A 237 -26.31 19.63 -15.06
C LEU A 237 -27.70 19.05 -15.34
N GLN A 238 -28.33 18.42 -14.36
CA GLN A 238 -29.62 17.74 -14.52
C GLN A 238 -30.80 18.53 -13.95
N ASN A 239 -30.55 19.70 -13.37
CA ASN A 239 -31.53 20.48 -12.63
C ASN A 239 -32.26 19.65 -11.55
N THR A 240 -31.49 18.88 -10.79
CA THR A 240 -32.00 18.03 -9.70
C THR A 240 -31.46 18.51 -8.36
N VAL A 241 -31.97 17.90 -7.29
CA VAL A 241 -31.39 18.00 -5.96
C VAL A 241 -31.21 16.61 -5.36
N THR A 242 -30.02 16.35 -4.84
CA THR A 242 -29.69 15.14 -4.10
C THR A 242 -29.66 15.42 -2.61
N THR A 243 -30.57 14.80 -1.87
CA THR A 243 -30.65 14.91 -0.41
C THR A 243 -30.56 13.56 0.28
N ILE A 244 -30.10 13.55 1.52
CA ILE A 244 -30.35 12.44 2.46
C ILE A 244 -31.29 12.98 3.54
N ASP A 245 -32.48 12.40 3.68
CA ASP A 245 -33.45 12.86 4.69
C ASP A 245 -33.04 12.44 6.11
N LYS A 246 -33.77 12.92 7.13
CA LYS A 246 -33.50 12.59 8.54
C LYS A 246 -33.59 11.09 8.85
N ASN A 247 -34.28 10.31 8.03
CA ASN A 247 -34.49 8.87 8.19
C ASN A 247 -33.42 8.06 7.42
N GLY A 248 -32.48 8.71 6.75
CA GLY A 248 -31.39 8.07 6.01
C GLY A 248 -31.74 7.70 4.58
N CYS A 249 -32.88 8.15 4.06
CA CYS A 249 -33.28 7.91 2.68
C CYS A 249 -32.59 8.90 1.74
N CYS A 250 -31.87 8.38 0.74
CA CYS A 250 -31.32 9.18 -0.35
C CYS A 250 -32.43 9.49 -1.37
N ILE A 251 -32.66 10.78 -1.61
CA ILE A 251 -33.70 11.29 -2.49
C ILE A 251 -33.05 12.12 -3.59
N VAL A 252 -33.32 11.76 -4.84
CA VAL A 252 -32.99 12.55 -6.03
C VAL A 252 -34.30 12.95 -6.69
N GLN A 253 -34.51 14.25 -6.90
CA GLN A 253 -35.76 14.78 -7.46
C GLN A 253 -35.52 16.06 -8.24
N GLY A 254 -36.50 16.44 -9.07
CA GLY A 254 -36.45 17.69 -9.84
C GLY A 254 -36.45 18.92 -8.94
N SER A 255 -35.76 19.98 -9.39
CA SER A 255 -35.73 21.28 -8.73
C SER A 255 -36.50 22.33 -9.53
N ALA A 256 -37.55 22.89 -8.93
CA ALA A 256 -38.35 23.94 -9.56
C ALA A 256 -37.69 25.34 -9.49
N ALA A 257 -36.54 25.48 -8.80
CA ALA A 257 -35.99 26.79 -8.41
C ALA A 257 -34.71 27.21 -9.16
N ALA A 258 -34.19 26.41 -10.09
CA ALA A 258 -32.98 26.79 -10.79
C ALA A 258 -33.24 27.84 -11.89
N ASP A 259 -32.28 28.75 -12.01
CA ASP A 259 -32.13 29.65 -13.14
C ASP A 259 -32.21 28.86 -14.48
N PRO A 260 -33.06 29.24 -15.45
CA PRO A 260 -33.16 28.58 -16.74
C PRO A 260 -31.82 28.37 -17.46
N GLY A 261 -30.83 29.24 -17.20
CA GLY A 261 -29.48 29.13 -17.75
C GLY A 261 -28.66 27.95 -17.22
N VAL A 262 -29.09 27.29 -16.14
CA VAL A 262 -28.42 26.13 -15.52
C VAL A 262 -28.52 24.88 -16.40
N GLN A 263 -29.63 24.70 -17.12
CA GLN A 263 -29.86 23.52 -17.99
C GLN A 263 -29.01 23.53 -19.26
N THR A 264 -28.36 24.64 -19.58
CA THR A 264 -27.50 24.80 -20.76
C THR A 264 -26.01 24.87 -20.43
N MET A 265 -25.63 24.65 -19.16
CA MET A 265 -24.22 24.75 -18.75
C MET A 265 -23.38 23.57 -19.24
N THR A 266 -22.13 23.86 -19.60
CA THR A 266 -21.10 22.84 -19.82
C THR A 266 -20.65 22.25 -18.49
N LEU A 267 -19.96 21.10 -18.52
CA LEU A 267 -19.36 20.50 -17.32
C LEU A 267 -18.45 21.49 -16.57
N PHE A 268 -17.58 22.22 -17.29
CA PHE A 268 -16.71 23.23 -16.68
C PHE A 268 -17.50 24.40 -16.08
N GLY A 269 -18.59 24.82 -16.74
CA GLY A 269 -19.50 25.83 -16.22
C GLY A 269 -20.17 25.37 -14.92
N ALA A 270 -20.64 24.12 -14.87
CA ALA A 270 -21.22 23.53 -13.67
C ALA A 270 -20.20 23.43 -12.52
N VAL A 271 -18.97 22.99 -12.80
CA VAL A 271 -17.88 22.97 -11.82
C VAL A 271 -17.60 24.37 -11.26
N ALA A 272 -17.49 25.39 -12.12
CA ALA A 272 -17.29 26.77 -11.69
C ALA A 272 -18.47 27.30 -10.86
N ARG A 273 -19.71 26.93 -11.24
CA ARG A 273 -20.93 27.30 -10.52
C ARG A 273 -20.95 26.72 -9.11
N VAL A 274 -20.66 25.42 -8.97
CA VAL A 274 -20.56 24.74 -7.67
C VAL A 274 -19.45 25.37 -6.82
N LEU A 275 -18.28 25.65 -7.39
CA LEU A 275 -17.17 26.29 -6.67
C LEU A 275 -17.57 27.66 -6.13
N GLY A 276 -18.21 28.50 -6.95
CA GLY A 276 -18.67 29.82 -6.52
C GLY A 276 -19.76 29.76 -5.44
N HIS A 277 -20.65 28.77 -5.52
CA HIS A 277 -21.69 28.55 -4.51
C HIS A 277 -21.10 28.08 -3.16
N LEU A 278 -20.14 27.15 -3.17
CA LEU A 278 -19.46 26.76 -1.94
C LEU A 278 -18.72 27.93 -1.29
N LYS A 279 -18.14 28.82 -2.10
CA LYS A 279 -17.42 30.00 -1.61
C LYS A 279 -18.33 30.93 -0.80
N SER A 280 -19.56 31.20 -1.26
CA SER A 280 -20.50 32.00 -0.47
C SER A 280 -20.86 31.30 0.84
N ASP A 281 -21.13 30.00 0.77
CA ASP A 281 -21.58 29.24 1.94
C ASP A 281 -20.53 29.12 3.05
N VAL A 282 -19.24 28.96 2.71
CA VAL A 282 -18.15 28.88 3.71
C VAL A 282 -18.11 30.13 4.61
N ALA A 283 -18.39 31.30 4.03
CA ALA A 283 -18.29 32.59 4.70
C ALA A 283 -19.51 32.93 5.56
N THR A 284 -20.63 32.23 5.37
CA THR A 284 -21.87 32.47 6.12
C THR A 284 -21.78 31.99 7.58
N PRO A 285 -22.61 32.53 8.50
CA PRO A 285 -22.64 32.08 9.89
C PRO A 285 -22.91 30.58 10.07
N ALA A 286 -23.71 29.94 9.20
CA ALA A 286 -23.99 28.51 9.28
C ALA A 286 -22.83 27.63 8.77
N GLY A 287 -22.09 28.11 7.76
CA GLY A 287 -20.97 27.38 7.15
C GLY A 287 -21.41 26.12 6.38
N LEU A 288 -20.43 25.44 5.79
CA LEU A 288 -20.59 24.15 5.13
C LEU A 288 -20.50 22.98 6.12
N PRO A 289 -21.09 21.81 5.82
CA PRO A 289 -20.86 20.60 6.62
C PRO A 289 -19.39 20.18 6.58
N ALA A 290 -18.93 19.47 7.61
CA ALA A 290 -17.64 18.80 7.55
C ALA A 290 -17.65 17.74 6.42
N PRO A 291 -16.57 17.57 5.65
CA PRO A 291 -16.59 16.72 4.47
C PRO A 291 -16.96 15.28 4.79
N LEU A 292 -17.79 14.67 3.93
CA LEU A 292 -18.35 13.31 4.06
C LEU A 292 -19.27 13.10 5.27
N MET A 293 -19.39 14.07 6.18
CA MET A 293 -20.23 13.94 7.38
C MET A 293 -21.73 13.84 7.07
N PRO A 294 -22.29 14.47 6.02
CA PRO A 294 -23.67 14.26 5.59
C PRO A 294 -24.04 12.79 5.31
N LEU A 295 -23.08 11.95 4.91
CA LEU A 295 -23.31 10.51 4.69
C LEU A 295 -23.64 9.78 5.98
N LEU A 296 -23.24 10.31 7.14
CA LEU A 296 -23.57 9.73 8.44
C LEU A 296 -25.07 9.67 8.71
N GLN A 297 -25.88 10.43 7.96
CA GLN A 297 -27.34 10.36 8.00
C GLN A 297 -27.89 8.99 7.57
N MET A 298 -27.13 8.20 6.81
CA MET A 298 -27.53 6.83 6.45
C MET A 298 -27.41 5.87 7.65
N PHE A 299 -26.70 6.23 8.72
CA PHE A 299 -26.48 5.39 9.89
C PHE A 299 -27.54 5.63 10.97
N GLN A 300 -28.67 4.94 10.81
CA GLN A 300 -29.84 5.02 11.69
C GLN A 300 -29.75 4.13 12.96
N PHE A 301 -28.53 3.82 13.41
CA PHE A 301 -28.27 3.02 14.61
C PHE A 301 -27.55 3.83 15.70
N GLY A 302 -27.43 3.25 16.89
CA GLY A 302 -26.83 3.88 18.07
C GLY A 302 -27.85 4.61 18.95
N ARG A 303 -27.47 4.83 20.21
CA ARG A 303 -28.28 5.51 21.22
C ARG A 303 -27.39 6.45 22.04
N PHE A 304 -27.37 7.71 21.66
CA PHE A 304 -26.51 8.73 22.25
C PHE A 304 -27.32 9.82 22.96
N GLY A 305 -26.82 10.27 24.12
CA GLY A 305 -27.51 11.25 24.96
C GLY A 305 -28.81 10.74 25.58
N THR A 306 -29.46 11.58 26.38
CA THR A 306 -30.67 11.21 27.15
C THR A 306 -31.89 10.89 26.29
N ARG A 307 -31.92 11.40 25.06
CA ARG A 307 -33.01 11.18 24.09
C ARG A 307 -32.77 9.99 23.15
N GLY A 308 -31.65 9.27 23.28
CA GLY A 308 -31.36 8.09 22.48
C GLY A 308 -31.17 8.38 20.98
N HIS A 309 -30.41 9.42 20.65
CA HIS A 309 -30.12 9.83 19.27
C HIS A 309 -29.31 8.76 18.52
N THR A 310 -29.62 8.58 17.23
CA THR A 310 -28.81 7.75 16.31
C THR A 310 -27.54 8.48 15.87
N VAL A 311 -26.63 7.80 15.16
CA VAL A 311 -25.47 8.45 14.50
C VAL A 311 -25.93 9.53 13.51
N ALA A 312 -27.00 9.26 12.77
CA ALA A 312 -27.62 10.22 11.87
C ALA A 312 -28.10 11.50 12.59
N ASP A 313 -28.85 11.34 13.69
CA ASP A 313 -29.27 12.49 14.51
C ASP A 313 -28.07 13.24 15.07
N LEU A 314 -27.09 12.50 15.57
CA LEU A 314 -25.92 13.07 16.23
C LEU A 314 -25.13 13.96 15.28
N SER A 315 -24.81 13.46 14.09
CA SER A 315 -24.04 14.19 13.07
C SER A 315 -24.74 15.50 12.65
N ARG A 316 -26.06 15.48 12.48
CA ARG A 316 -26.87 16.67 12.17
C ARG A 316 -26.88 17.67 13.32
N ILE A 317 -27.01 17.21 14.56
CA ILE A 317 -26.99 18.08 15.76
C ILE A 317 -25.59 18.68 15.96
N MET A 318 -24.53 17.91 15.72
CA MET A 318 -23.14 18.38 15.75
C MET A 318 -22.93 19.54 14.77
N TYR A 319 -23.36 19.37 13.51
CA TYR A 319 -23.28 20.44 12.51
C TYR A 319 -23.97 21.74 12.98
N ARG A 320 -25.21 21.64 13.48
CA ARG A 320 -25.94 22.78 14.03
C ARG A 320 -25.28 23.43 15.25
N SER A 321 -24.38 22.70 15.92
CA SER A 321 -23.68 23.14 17.12
C SER A 321 -22.26 23.65 16.82
N GLY A 322 -21.97 24.01 15.57
CA GLY A 322 -20.69 24.59 15.16
C GLY A 322 -19.64 23.58 14.71
N TYR A 323 -19.99 22.28 14.62
CA TYR A 323 -19.15 21.25 14.01
C TYR A 323 -19.26 21.29 12.48
N ASP A 324 -18.78 22.39 11.91
CA ASP A 324 -18.86 22.72 10.48
C ASP A 324 -17.49 22.62 9.80
N PHE A 325 -17.43 22.97 8.51
CA PHE A 325 -16.22 22.95 7.71
C PHE A 325 -15.09 23.83 8.29
N ARG A 326 -15.42 24.94 8.95
CA ARG A 326 -14.40 25.82 9.57
C ARG A 326 -13.75 25.12 10.75
N HIS A 327 -14.55 24.44 11.57
CA HIS A 327 -14.00 23.59 12.63
C HIS A 327 -13.21 22.41 12.06
N PHE A 328 -13.66 21.81 10.96
CA PHE A 328 -12.91 20.78 10.23
C PHE A 328 -11.52 21.25 9.78
N LEU A 329 -11.41 22.47 9.26
CA LEU A 329 -10.12 23.05 8.88
C LEU A 329 -9.20 23.22 10.10
N ALA A 330 -9.73 23.68 11.24
CA ALA A 330 -8.95 23.77 12.46
C ALA A 330 -8.48 22.39 12.97
N MET A 331 -9.37 21.40 12.99
CA MET A 331 -9.06 20.02 13.37
C MET A 331 -8.01 19.38 12.45
N SER A 332 -7.97 19.77 11.17
CA SER A 332 -7.04 19.24 10.16
C SER A 332 -5.57 19.56 10.47
N ILE A 333 -5.29 20.50 11.37
CA ILE A 333 -3.93 20.79 11.84
C ILE A 333 -3.32 19.58 12.56
N SER A 334 -4.12 18.78 13.28
CA SER A 334 -3.66 17.55 13.93
C SER A 334 -3.08 16.55 12.92
N PRO A 335 -3.85 16.02 11.95
CA PRO A 335 -3.29 15.08 10.97
C PRO A 335 -2.23 15.74 10.07
N LEU A 336 -2.30 17.04 9.81
CA LEU A 336 -1.26 17.75 9.05
C LEU A 336 0.10 17.72 9.77
N LEU A 337 0.13 17.91 11.09
CA LEU A 337 1.36 17.81 11.88
C LEU A 337 1.98 16.41 11.79
N VAL A 338 1.16 15.36 11.83
CA VAL A 338 1.63 13.98 11.63
C VAL A 338 2.30 13.84 10.26
N GLU A 339 1.61 14.26 9.20
CA GLU A 339 2.11 14.16 7.83
C GLU A 339 3.44 14.91 7.64
N ILE A 340 3.54 16.14 8.15
CA ILE A 340 4.73 16.97 8.01
C ILE A 340 5.91 16.39 8.79
N VAL A 341 5.71 16.12 10.09
CA VAL A 341 6.81 15.67 10.97
C VAL A 341 7.32 14.31 10.53
N VAL A 342 6.45 13.34 10.27
CA VAL A 342 6.86 12.00 9.85
C VAL A 342 7.61 12.06 8.51
N ARG A 343 7.12 12.81 7.52
CA ARG A 343 7.77 12.89 6.20
C ARG A 343 9.11 13.61 6.25
N ILE A 344 9.23 14.70 7.00
CA ILE A 344 10.50 15.44 7.14
C ILE A 344 11.54 14.58 7.87
N CYS A 345 11.16 13.98 9.00
CA CYS A 345 12.09 13.16 9.77
C CYS A 345 12.46 11.87 9.02
N TYR A 346 11.52 11.24 8.32
CA TYR A 346 11.80 10.10 7.45
C TYR A 346 12.80 10.49 6.35
N PHE A 347 12.56 11.60 5.65
CA PHE A 347 13.47 12.10 4.60
C PHE A 347 14.87 12.36 5.16
N ALA A 348 14.97 13.07 6.28
CA ALA A 348 16.25 13.37 6.93
C ALA A 348 17.00 12.09 7.35
N LYS A 349 16.30 11.13 7.95
CA LYS A 349 16.87 9.84 8.35
C LYS A 349 17.40 9.05 7.17
N ARG A 350 16.67 9.01 6.04
CA ARG A 350 17.10 8.29 4.84
C ARG A 350 18.38 8.87 4.24
N LEU A 351 18.52 10.19 4.26
CA LEU A 351 19.76 10.85 3.84
C LEU A 351 20.93 10.54 4.77
N ASP A 352 20.70 10.51 6.08
CA ASP A 352 21.72 10.14 7.07
C ASP A 352 22.17 8.67 6.92
N GLU A 353 21.26 7.77 6.53
CA GLU A 353 21.55 6.39 6.15
C GLU A 353 22.36 6.25 4.83
N GLY A 354 22.71 7.36 4.17
CA GLY A 354 23.49 7.38 2.93
C GLY A 354 22.69 7.11 1.65
N ARG A 355 21.35 7.20 1.71
CA ARG A 355 20.48 7.03 0.54
C ARG A 355 20.56 8.24 -0.39
N SER A 356 20.29 8.03 -1.68
CA SER A 356 20.17 9.13 -2.63
C SER A 356 18.93 9.99 -2.34
N LEU A 357 18.91 11.22 -2.87
CA LEU A 357 17.75 12.12 -2.74
C LEU A 357 16.48 11.50 -3.35
N GLU A 358 16.60 10.85 -4.50
CA GLU A 358 15.49 10.20 -5.20
C GLU A 358 14.91 9.04 -4.38
N GLU A 359 15.76 8.22 -3.76
CA GLU A 359 15.32 7.13 -2.88
C GLU A 359 14.75 7.61 -1.53
N SER A 360 15.02 8.85 -1.15
CA SER A 360 14.63 9.41 0.14
C SER A 360 13.31 10.17 0.07
N VAL A 361 12.84 10.56 -1.12
CA VAL A 361 11.62 11.35 -1.33
C VAL A 361 10.48 10.79 -0.48
N PRO A 362 9.88 11.57 0.43
CA PRO A 362 8.91 11.05 1.39
C PRO A 362 7.51 10.97 0.76
N PHE A 363 7.40 10.46 -0.46
CA PHE A 363 6.17 10.29 -1.21
C PHE A 363 6.23 9.01 -2.04
N ASN A 364 5.14 8.26 -2.06
CA ASN A 364 5.03 7.11 -2.96
C ASN A 364 4.70 7.63 -4.36
N LEU A 365 5.70 7.67 -5.25
CA LEU A 365 5.52 8.04 -6.65
C LEU A 365 4.81 6.90 -7.42
N PRO A 366 3.93 7.19 -8.39
CA PRO A 366 3.16 6.16 -9.12
C PRO A 366 4.02 5.07 -9.79
N ASN A 367 5.20 5.45 -10.27
CA ASN A 367 6.16 4.56 -10.95
C ASN A 367 7.43 4.32 -10.11
N GLY A 368 7.48 4.84 -8.88
CA GLY A 368 8.63 4.71 -8.00
C GLY A 368 8.54 3.46 -7.11
N GLN A 369 9.66 3.09 -6.50
CA GLN A 369 9.65 2.08 -5.45
C GLN A 369 8.78 2.57 -4.29
N ARG A 370 7.73 1.80 -3.94
CA ARG A 370 6.95 2.08 -2.74
C ARG A 370 7.86 2.00 -1.53
N GLN A 371 7.71 2.95 -0.62
CA GLN A 371 8.47 3.00 0.61
C GLN A 371 7.66 2.38 1.75
N PRO A 372 7.83 1.08 2.04
CA PRO A 372 6.97 0.36 2.99
C PRO A 372 7.07 0.91 4.42
N LYS A 373 8.26 1.38 4.82
CA LYS A 373 8.48 1.98 6.14
C LYS A 373 7.65 3.25 6.32
N LEU A 374 7.69 4.18 5.36
CA LEU A 374 6.95 5.45 5.44
C LEU A 374 5.44 5.22 5.64
N GLY A 375 4.85 4.28 4.91
CA GLY A 375 3.43 3.93 5.07
C GLY A 375 3.11 3.41 6.48
N THR A 376 3.96 2.55 7.01
CA THR A 376 3.81 1.99 8.36
C THR A 376 4.02 3.06 9.45
N MET A 377 4.95 3.99 9.23
CA MET A 377 5.19 5.12 10.14
C MET A 377 3.98 6.07 10.19
N LEU A 378 3.46 6.47 9.03
CA LEU A 378 2.26 7.33 8.95
C LEU A 378 1.05 6.65 9.62
N PHE A 379 0.83 5.36 9.34
CA PHE A 379 -0.19 4.57 10.03
C PHE A 379 -0.01 4.63 11.56
N THR A 380 1.20 4.37 12.05
CA THR A 380 1.51 4.32 13.49
C THR A 380 1.29 5.67 14.17
N ALA A 381 1.78 6.77 13.56
CA ALA A 381 1.61 8.10 14.11
C ALA A 381 0.14 8.55 14.11
N HIS A 382 -0.61 8.28 13.02
CA HIS A 382 -2.05 8.55 12.99
C HIS A 382 -2.84 7.68 13.98
N PHE A 383 -2.43 6.42 14.19
CA PHE A 383 -3.02 5.56 15.21
C PHE A 383 -2.86 6.15 16.61
N ILE A 384 -1.65 6.60 16.98
CA ILE A 384 -1.38 7.23 18.28
C ILE A 384 -2.26 8.48 18.48
N ALA A 385 -2.29 9.38 17.50
CA ALA A 385 -3.11 10.60 17.58
C ALA A 385 -4.62 10.29 17.64
N THR A 386 -5.08 9.27 16.92
CA THR A 386 -6.49 8.83 16.94
C THR A 386 -6.84 8.18 18.27
N ALA A 387 -5.95 7.37 18.85
CA ALA A 387 -6.13 6.79 20.17
C ALA A 387 -6.22 7.87 21.25
N ALA A 388 -5.38 8.92 21.17
CA ALA A 388 -5.47 10.08 22.05
C ALA A 388 -6.80 10.84 21.87
N ASN A 389 -7.27 11.04 20.63
CA ASN A 389 -8.57 11.66 20.36
C ASN A 389 -9.75 10.79 20.89
N ALA A 390 -9.66 9.47 20.78
CA ALA A 390 -10.63 8.54 21.38
C ALA A 390 -10.63 8.66 22.92
N GLY A 391 -9.45 8.77 23.54
CA GLY A 391 -9.30 9.09 24.96
C GLY A 391 -9.94 10.42 25.33
N LYS A 392 -9.69 11.49 24.54
CA LYS A 392 -10.32 12.82 24.70
C LYS A 392 -11.84 12.70 24.67
N LEU A 393 -12.38 11.96 23.70
CA LEU A 393 -13.82 11.71 23.56
C LEU A 393 -14.40 10.96 24.76
N ALA A 394 -13.71 9.92 25.24
CA ALA A 394 -14.13 9.14 26.40
C ALA A 394 -14.11 9.96 27.71
N ILE A 395 -13.17 10.90 27.86
CA ILE A 395 -13.09 11.76 29.04
C ILE A 395 -14.13 12.89 28.96
N ALA A 396 -14.24 13.55 27.80
CA ALA A 396 -15.14 14.70 27.64
C ALA A 396 -16.62 14.30 27.56
N GLN A 397 -16.94 13.05 27.20
CA GLN A 397 -18.30 12.54 27.00
C GLN A 397 -19.15 13.44 26.07
N ASN A 398 -18.48 14.16 25.16
CA ASN A 398 -19.10 15.09 24.23
C ASN A 398 -18.59 14.79 22.81
N PRO A 399 -19.45 14.33 21.89
CA PRO A 399 -19.02 13.96 20.55
C PRO A 399 -18.55 15.14 19.71
N LEU A 400 -18.79 16.38 20.13
CA LEU A 400 -18.16 17.56 19.53
C LEU A 400 -16.63 17.57 19.66
N THR A 401 -16.03 16.74 20.52
CA THR A 401 -14.58 16.64 20.66
C THR A 401 -13.93 15.69 19.66
N ILE A 402 -14.71 14.90 18.90
CA ILE A 402 -14.13 13.99 17.91
C ILE A 402 -13.32 14.80 16.89
N ASN A 403 -12.13 14.35 16.53
CA ASN A 403 -11.34 14.99 15.48
C ASN A 403 -11.58 14.26 14.15
N TRP A 404 -12.66 14.63 13.45
CA TRP A 404 -13.05 13.98 12.20
C TRP A 404 -11.93 13.83 11.16
N PRO A 405 -11.13 14.87 10.82
CA PRO A 405 -10.05 14.70 9.84
C PRO A 405 -8.96 13.73 10.32
N GLN A 406 -8.67 13.66 11.62
CA GLN A 406 -7.74 12.67 12.17
C GLN A 406 -8.23 11.24 11.97
N TRP A 407 -9.52 10.98 12.20
CA TRP A 407 -10.13 9.66 11.95
C TRP A 407 -10.13 9.30 10.47
N LEU A 408 -10.42 10.26 9.58
CA LEU A 408 -10.32 10.05 8.13
C LEU A 408 -8.89 9.72 7.69
N ALA A 409 -7.91 10.45 8.22
CA ALA A 409 -6.49 10.19 7.95
C ALA A 409 -6.06 8.81 8.47
N PHE A 410 -6.48 8.43 9.67
CA PHE A 410 -6.22 7.10 10.21
C PHE A 410 -6.81 6.01 9.32
N VAL A 411 -8.08 6.11 8.91
CA VAL A 411 -8.72 5.13 8.02
C VAL A 411 -7.98 5.01 6.68
N ARG A 412 -7.54 6.13 6.11
CA ARG A 412 -6.74 6.18 4.86
C ARG A 412 -5.48 5.31 4.94
N TYR A 413 -4.80 5.29 6.08
CA TYR A 413 -3.59 4.47 6.27
C TYR A 413 -3.88 3.07 6.81
N ALA A 414 -4.89 2.93 7.68
CA ALA A 414 -5.25 1.66 8.30
C ALA A 414 -5.76 0.65 7.28
N VAL A 415 -6.61 1.05 6.33
CA VAL A 415 -7.20 0.11 5.36
C VAL A 415 -6.15 -0.55 4.46
N PRO A 416 -5.24 0.19 3.78
CA PRO A 416 -4.17 -0.43 3.00
C PRO A 416 -3.20 -1.24 3.87
N GLN A 417 -2.88 -0.77 5.08
CA GLN A 417 -1.96 -1.46 5.99
C GLN A 417 -2.53 -2.80 6.46
N LEU A 418 -3.80 -2.84 6.84
CA LEU A 418 -4.50 -4.06 7.23
C LEU A 418 -4.65 -5.03 6.06
N LYS A 419 -5.02 -4.53 4.87
CA LYS A 419 -5.09 -5.35 3.66
C LYS A 419 -3.73 -5.98 3.36
N TRP A 420 -2.65 -5.21 3.45
CA TRP A 420 -1.31 -5.72 3.25
C TRP A 420 -0.93 -6.75 4.31
N ALA A 421 -1.12 -6.44 5.59
CA ALA A 421 -0.75 -7.32 6.70
C ALA A 421 -1.52 -8.65 6.71
N LEU A 422 -2.80 -8.64 6.35
CA LEU A 422 -3.66 -9.83 6.41
C LEU A 422 -3.66 -10.66 5.13
N LEU A 423 -3.51 -10.03 3.95
CA LEU A 423 -3.71 -10.71 2.66
C LEU A 423 -2.52 -10.62 1.71
N GLY A 424 -1.66 -9.60 1.86
CA GLY A 424 -0.62 -9.29 0.85
C GLY A 424 0.81 -9.59 1.27
N LYS A 425 1.09 -9.71 2.57
CA LYS A 425 2.45 -9.81 3.10
C LYS A 425 3.16 -11.07 2.62
N ASP A 426 2.50 -12.23 2.74
CA ASP A 426 3.10 -13.51 2.36
C ASP A 426 3.35 -13.59 0.85
N ASP A 427 2.36 -13.23 0.02
CA ASP A 427 2.52 -13.18 -1.44
C ASP A 427 3.64 -12.22 -1.88
N GLN A 428 3.75 -11.03 -1.29
CA GLN A 428 4.84 -10.11 -1.61
C GLN A 428 6.21 -10.65 -1.20
N ARG A 429 6.28 -11.31 -0.05
CA ARG A 429 7.51 -11.93 0.46
C ARG A 429 7.94 -13.09 -0.43
N ASP A 430 7.00 -13.94 -0.84
CA ASP A 430 7.28 -15.08 -1.71
C ASP A 430 7.76 -14.61 -3.08
N ARG A 431 7.14 -13.56 -3.66
CA ARG A 431 7.63 -12.92 -4.88
C ARG A 431 9.02 -12.33 -4.74
N PHE A 432 9.33 -11.73 -3.59
CA PHE A 432 10.66 -11.19 -3.31
C PHE A 432 11.71 -12.30 -3.24
N VAL A 433 11.43 -13.39 -2.52
CA VAL A 433 12.30 -14.57 -2.44
C VAL A 433 12.46 -15.20 -3.82
N GLN A 434 11.38 -15.33 -4.60
CA GLN A 434 11.46 -15.84 -5.96
C GLN A 434 12.32 -14.96 -6.87
N ALA A 435 12.19 -13.64 -6.81
CA ALA A 435 13.04 -12.74 -7.58
C ALA A 435 14.54 -12.95 -7.24
N ALA A 436 14.87 -13.03 -5.95
CA ALA A 436 16.24 -13.31 -5.51
C ALA A 436 16.77 -14.68 -5.96
N LEU A 437 15.90 -15.69 -6.07
CA LEU A 437 16.26 -17.00 -6.62
C LEU A 437 16.44 -16.95 -8.14
N ASN A 438 15.59 -16.21 -8.85
CA ASN A 438 15.67 -16.07 -10.31
C ASN A 438 16.93 -15.35 -10.78
N ASP A 439 17.36 -14.30 -10.06
CA ASP A 439 18.62 -13.62 -10.36
C ASP A 439 19.80 -14.61 -10.31
N ARG A 440 19.83 -15.49 -9.31
CA ARG A 440 20.86 -16.53 -9.21
C ARG A 440 20.75 -17.61 -10.27
N TRP A 441 19.53 -17.98 -10.66
CA TRP A 441 19.33 -18.87 -11.81
C TRP A 441 19.92 -18.25 -13.08
N SER A 442 19.75 -16.95 -13.28
CA SER A 442 20.37 -16.23 -14.39
C SER A 442 21.90 -16.30 -14.33
N ASP A 443 22.50 -16.10 -13.16
CA ASP A 443 23.96 -16.23 -12.99
C ASP A 443 24.45 -17.65 -13.29
N LEU A 444 23.74 -18.68 -12.80
CA LEU A 444 24.07 -20.07 -13.05
C LEU A 444 23.96 -20.42 -14.54
N TYR A 445 22.91 -19.95 -15.23
CA TYR A 445 22.77 -20.13 -16.68
C TYR A 445 23.91 -19.44 -17.43
N GLY A 446 24.37 -18.27 -16.98
CA GLY A 446 25.54 -17.59 -17.53
C GLY A 446 26.82 -18.42 -17.37
N GLN A 447 27.06 -18.99 -16.20
CA GLN A 447 28.22 -19.87 -15.95
C GLN A 447 28.17 -21.16 -16.76
N LEU A 448 26.98 -21.76 -16.89
CA LEU A 448 26.77 -22.95 -17.70
C LEU A 448 27.03 -22.67 -19.19
N ASP A 449 26.53 -21.55 -19.70
CA ASP A 449 26.76 -21.15 -21.09
C ASP A 449 28.26 -20.90 -21.37
N GLU A 450 28.96 -20.24 -20.45
CA GLU A 450 30.39 -20.01 -20.55
C GLU A 450 31.18 -21.35 -20.54
N THR A 451 30.86 -22.25 -19.61
CA THR A 451 31.49 -23.58 -19.53
C THR A 451 31.24 -24.39 -20.80
N TRP A 452 30.02 -24.34 -21.33
CA TRP A 452 29.65 -25.05 -22.55
C TRP A 452 30.39 -24.51 -23.77
N ARG A 453 30.52 -23.18 -23.90
CA ARG A 453 31.32 -22.54 -24.96
C ARG A 453 32.78 -22.95 -24.89
N GLN A 454 33.36 -23.09 -23.69
CA GLN A 454 34.74 -23.53 -23.54
C GLN A 454 34.97 -24.97 -24.00
N VAL A 455 33.98 -25.85 -23.86
CA VAL A 455 34.08 -27.27 -24.23
C VAL A 455 33.73 -27.50 -25.71
N PHE A 456 32.70 -26.83 -26.21
CA PHE A 456 32.07 -27.11 -27.52
C PHE A 456 32.16 -25.94 -28.53
N ALA A 457 32.77 -24.81 -28.18
CA ALA A 457 32.93 -23.60 -29.02
C ALA A 457 31.61 -22.97 -29.55
N GLU A 458 30.47 -23.36 -28.99
CA GLU A 458 29.12 -22.87 -29.33
C GLU A 458 28.33 -22.57 -28.06
N PRO A 459 27.31 -21.68 -28.07
CA PRO A 459 26.46 -21.43 -26.91
C PRO A 459 25.51 -22.60 -26.62
N VAL A 460 25.08 -22.74 -25.36
CA VAL A 460 23.99 -23.64 -24.99
C VAL A 460 22.71 -23.10 -25.61
N LEU A 461 22.11 -23.82 -26.55
CA LEU A 461 20.77 -23.52 -27.05
C LEU A 461 19.73 -23.91 -25.98
N LEU A 462 19.61 -23.09 -24.93
CA LEU A 462 18.42 -23.05 -24.08
C LEU A 462 17.40 -22.15 -24.79
N LYS A 463 16.61 -22.72 -25.70
CA LYS A 463 15.42 -22.06 -26.25
C LYS A 463 14.16 -22.63 -25.62
#